data_AF-A0A1I2J489-F1
#
_entry.id   AF-A0A1I2J489-F1
#
_cell.length_a   1.000
_cell.length_b   1.000
_cell.length_c   1.000
_cell.angle_alpha   90.00
_cell.angle_beta   90.00
_cell.angle_gamma   90.00
#
_symmetry.space_group_name_H-M   'P 1'
#
loop_
_entity.id
_entity.type
_entity.pdbx_description
1 polymer ?
#
loop_
_entity_poly.entity_id
_entity_poly.type
_entity_poly.pdbx_seq_one_letter_code
_entity_poly.pdbx_strand_id
1 'polypeptide(L)'
;MTRARMPRPHEVAIARRDPRLLEAIAQRRSDEAWRTRGACRAVDPETFFPAPNEPSGGAVALCGTCDVQGPCLAWALQVGDCHGVWGGTTPRERRAMLVAWRERIQADGEEVDDSPDDEDRRLLTLIPVSR
;
A
#
# COMPACT_ATOMS: atom_id res chain seq x y z
N MET A 1 13.72 0.30 -21.72
CA MET A 1 13.21 0.59 -20.35
C MET A 1 13.81 -0.43 -19.40
N THR A 2 14.80 -0.03 -18.60
CA THR A 2 15.52 -0.94 -17.69
C THR A 2 14.54 -1.46 -16.63
N ARG A 3 14.38 -2.78 -16.50
CA ARG A 3 13.56 -3.38 -15.43
C ARG A 3 14.01 -2.78 -14.09
N ALA A 4 13.06 -2.21 -13.34
CA ALA A 4 13.34 -1.70 -12.01
C ALA A 4 14.04 -2.78 -11.18
N ARG A 5 15.18 -2.43 -10.57
CA ARG A 5 15.95 -3.37 -9.76
C ARG A 5 15.06 -3.93 -8.65
N MET A 6 14.88 -5.25 -8.62
CA MET A 6 14.20 -5.94 -7.54
C MET A 6 14.91 -5.69 -6.20
N PRO A 7 14.15 -5.50 -5.10
CA PRO A 7 14.74 -5.37 -3.77
C PRO A 7 15.42 -6.69 -3.36
N ARG A 8 16.55 -6.59 -2.67
CA ARG A 8 17.27 -7.74 -2.11
C ARG A 8 16.51 -8.28 -0.89
N PRO A 9 16.64 -9.57 -0.55
CA PRO A 9 15.94 -10.16 0.59
C PRO A 9 16.17 -9.42 1.92
N HIS A 10 17.38 -8.93 2.18
CA HIS A 10 17.67 -8.16 3.39
C HIS A 10 16.97 -6.78 3.40
N GLU A 11 16.80 -6.15 2.23
CA GLU A 11 16.06 -4.87 2.12
C GLU A 11 14.59 -5.10 2.48
N VAL A 12 13.99 -6.23 2.05
CA VAL A 12 12.62 -6.62 2.42
C VAL A 12 12.52 -6.97 3.91
N ALA A 13 13.50 -7.69 4.47
CA ALA A 13 13.52 -8.02 5.90
C ALA A 13 13.59 -6.77 6.81
N ILE A 14 14.36 -5.77 6.39
CA ILE A 14 14.39 -4.45 7.05
C ILE A 14 13.02 -3.78 6.93
N ALA A 15 12.45 -3.73 5.72
CA ALA A 15 11.15 -3.12 5.48
C ALA A 15 10.03 -3.73 6.36
N ARG A 16 10.02 -5.06 6.56
CA ARG A 16 9.05 -5.76 7.44
C ARG A 16 9.03 -5.26 8.88
N ARG A 17 10.12 -4.64 9.36
CA ARG A 17 10.27 -4.11 10.72
C ARG A 17 10.25 -2.58 10.76
N ASP A 18 10.08 -1.92 9.61
CA ASP A 18 10.06 -0.46 9.54
C ASP A 18 8.77 0.07 10.20
N PRO A 19 8.86 0.99 11.18
CA PRO A 19 7.69 1.51 11.89
C PRO A 19 6.69 2.19 10.96
N ARG A 20 7.16 2.85 9.90
CA ARG A 20 6.29 3.51 8.92
C ARG A 20 5.40 2.50 8.20
N LEU A 21 5.98 1.34 7.84
CA LEU A 21 5.22 0.26 7.21
C LEU A 21 4.20 -0.35 8.19
N LEU A 22 4.58 -0.57 9.44
CA LEU A 22 3.68 -1.11 10.46
C LEU A 22 2.48 -0.18 10.68
N GLU A 23 2.71 1.13 10.76
CA GLU A 23 1.65 2.12 10.87
C GLU A 23 0.75 2.14 9.63
N ALA A 24 1.33 2.09 8.44
CA ALA A 24 0.58 2.02 7.18
C ALA A 24 -0.35 0.78 7.15
N ILE A 25 0.14 -0.38 7.58
CA ILE A 25 -0.68 -1.61 7.65
C ILE A 25 -1.85 -1.43 8.61
N ALA A 26 -1.61 -0.83 9.78
CA ALA A 26 -2.63 -0.60 10.79
C ALA A 26 -3.70 0.39 10.32
N GLN A 27 -3.31 1.44 9.59
CA GLN A 27 -4.19 2.53 9.15
C GLN A 27 -4.69 2.37 7.70
N ARG A 28 -4.52 1.19 7.09
CA ARG A 28 -4.84 0.93 5.68
C ARG A 28 -6.30 1.11 5.28
N ARG A 29 -7.21 1.00 6.25
CA ARG A 29 -8.67 1.16 6.06
C ARG A 29 -9.17 2.56 6.44
N SER A 30 -8.28 3.55 6.50
CA SER A 30 -8.68 4.93 6.79
C SER A 30 -9.57 5.50 5.67
N ASP A 31 -10.51 6.36 6.04
CA ASP A 31 -11.36 7.10 5.09
C ASP A 31 -10.55 8.01 4.17
N GLU A 32 -11.10 8.45 3.04
CA GLU A 32 -10.39 9.31 2.10
C GLU A 32 -10.11 10.74 2.62
N ALA A 33 -10.72 11.13 3.74
CA ALA A 33 -10.62 12.48 4.28
C ALA A 33 -9.23 12.78 4.86
N TRP A 34 -8.40 11.77 5.15
CA TRP A 34 -7.00 11.96 5.56
C TRP A 34 -6.22 12.86 4.59
N ARG A 35 -6.53 12.83 3.29
CA ARG A 35 -5.85 13.66 2.28
C ARG A 35 -5.97 15.16 2.55
N THR A 36 -7.06 15.59 3.18
CA THR A 36 -7.30 17.00 3.52
C THR A 36 -6.41 17.50 4.66
N ARG A 37 -5.90 16.61 5.50
CA ARG A 37 -5.05 16.90 6.67
C ARG A 37 -3.55 16.80 6.38
N GLY A 38 -3.16 16.53 5.13
CA GLY A 38 -1.75 16.40 4.75
C GLY A 38 -0.98 17.71 4.85
N ALA A 39 0.13 17.73 5.60
CA ALA A 39 1.02 18.89 5.73
C ALA A 39 1.62 19.34 4.39
N CYS A 40 1.77 18.41 3.42
CA CYS A 40 2.26 18.70 2.08
C CYS A 40 1.44 19.74 1.31
N ARG A 41 0.17 19.94 1.69
CA ARG A 41 -0.73 20.93 1.04
C ARG A 41 -0.28 22.38 1.22
N ALA A 42 0.56 22.66 2.22
CA ALA A 42 1.07 23.99 2.51
C ALA A 42 2.42 24.28 1.82
N VAL A 43 2.95 23.33 1.04
CA VAL A 43 4.27 23.42 0.40
C VAL A 43 4.13 23.11 -1.09
N ASP A 44 5.08 23.60 -1.88
CA ASP A 44 5.17 23.31 -3.31
C ASP A 44 5.18 21.78 -3.55
N PRO A 45 4.22 21.24 -4.34
CA PRO A 45 4.19 19.82 -4.69
C PRO A 45 5.50 19.28 -5.27
N GLU A 46 6.24 20.09 -6.03
CA GLU A 46 7.50 19.65 -6.67
C GLU A 46 8.56 19.24 -5.64
N THR A 47 8.48 19.77 -4.41
CA THR A 47 9.33 19.36 -3.28
C THR A 47 9.29 17.85 -3.04
N PHE A 48 8.13 17.22 -3.28
CA PHE A 48 7.93 15.79 -3.06
C PHE A 48 8.31 14.94 -4.27
N PHE A 49 8.64 15.54 -5.42
CA PHE A 49 9.01 14.84 -6.66
C PHE A 49 10.42 15.26 -7.15
N PRO A 50 11.46 15.09 -6.31
CA PRO A 50 12.81 15.49 -6.68
C PRO A 50 13.34 14.69 -7.88
N ALA A 51 14.20 15.33 -8.68
CA ALA A 51 14.91 14.66 -9.76
C ALA A 51 15.80 13.51 -9.23
N PRO A 52 16.22 12.53 -10.05
CA PRO A 52 16.96 11.35 -9.59
C PRO A 52 18.22 11.60 -8.76
N ASN A 53 18.86 12.76 -8.94
CA ASN A 53 20.09 13.16 -8.23
C ASN A 53 19.87 14.30 -7.22
N GLU A 54 18.61 14.67 -6.99
CA GLU A 54 18.25 15.74 -6.08
C GLU A 54 17.91 15.17 -4.69
N PRO A 55 18.33 15.84 -3.60
CA PRO A 55 18.06 15.37 -2.25
C PRO A 55 16.56 15.36 -1.92
N SER A 56 16.06 14.21 -1.50
CA SER A 56 14.69 14.04 -0.98
C SER A 56 14.58 14.27 0.54
N GLY A 57 15.68 14.60 1.21
CA GLY A 57 15.74 14.68 2.67
C GLY A 57 14.78 15.70 3.27
N GLY A 58 14.62 16.87 2.63
CA GLY A 58 13.67 17.90 3.08
C GLY A 58 12.22 17.43 3.01
N ALA A 59 11.82 16.80 1.91
CA ALA A 59 10.49 16.24 1.74
C ALA A 59 10.21 15.09 2.72
N VAL A 60 11.20 14.20 2.93
CA VAL A 60 11.08 13.11 3.90
C VAL A 60 10.92 13.65 5.32
N ALA A 61 11.71 14.65 5.71
CA ALA A 61 11.63 15.28 7.03
C ALA A 61 10.26 15.94 7.25
N LEU A 62 9.75 16.68 6.25
CA LEU A 62 8.42 17.28 6.32
C LEU A 62 7.31 16.23 6.44
N CYS A 63 7.37 15.17 5.65
CA CYS A 63 6.42 14.07 5.79
C CYS A 63 6.50 13.39 7.16
N GLY A 64 7.67 13.37 7.81
CA GLY A 64 7.86 12.77 9.13
C GLY A 64 7.16 13.53 10.26
N THR A 65 6.71 14.76 10.04
CA THR A 65 5.93 15.53 11.02
C THR A 65 4.43 15.55 10.68
N CYS A 66 3.98 14.75 9.71
CA CYS A 66 2.62 14.76 9.19
C CYS A 66 1.74 13.70 9.87
N ASP A 67 0.61 14.11 10.44
CA ASP A 67 -0.33 13.23 11.17
C ASP A 67 -1.00 12.15 10.30
N VAL A 68 -0.85 12.23 8.98
CA VAL A 68 -1.45 11.28 8.03
C VAL A 68 -0.41 10.40 7.34
N GLN A 69 0.76 10.22 7.97
CA GLN A 69 1.85 9.40 7.43
C GLN A 69 1.39 7.98 7.10
N GLY A 70 0.73 7.31 8.04
CA GLY A 70 0.20 5.95 7.90
C GLY A 70 -0.71 5.76 6.68
N PRO A 71 -1.87 6.43 6.59
CA PRO A 71 -2.79 6.25 5.46
C PRO A 71 -2.18 6.73 4.14
N CYS A 72 -1.31 7.75 4.16
CA CYS A 72 -0.59 8.21 2.98
C CYS A 72 0.32 7.12 2.41
N LEU A 73 1.12 6.47 3.27
CA LEU A 73 1.98 5.36 2.85
C LEU A 73 1.15 4.14 2.44
N ALA A 74 0.07 3.82 3.17
CA ALA A 74 -0.81 2.71 2.85
C ALA A 74 -1.40 2.85 1.44
N TRP A 75 -1.94 4.04 1.12
CA TRP A 75 -2.44 4.34 -0.21
C TRP A 75 -1.36 4.23 -1.28
N ALA A 76 -0.16 4.79 -1.01
CA ALA A 76 0.97 4.71 -1.92
C ALA A 76 1.42 3.27 -2.23
N LEU A 77 1.35 2.37 -1.23
CA LEU A 77 1.67 0.95 -1.40
C LEU A 77 0.54 0.16 -2.08
N GLN A 78 -0.72 0.55 -1.86
CA GLN A 78 -1.88 -0.06 -2.50
C GLN A 78 -1.94 0.26 -4.00
N VAL A 79 -1.72 1.52 -4.37
CA VAL A 79 -1.64 1.94 -5.80
C VAL A 79 -0.43 1.30 -6.48
N GLY A 80 0.68 1.17 -5.75
CA GLY A 80 1.93 0.64 -6.30
C GLY A 80 2.69 1.68 -7.14
N ASP A 81 4.02 1.54 -7.14
CA ASP A 81 4.98 2.29 -7.98
C ASP A 81 4.70 3.80 -8.18
N CYS A 82 4.29 4.50 -7.13
CA CYS A 82 4.21 5.95 -7.15
C CYS A 82 5.63 6.56 -7.13
N HIS A 83 5.87 7.60 -7.93
CA HIS A 83 7.10 8.40 -7.87
C HIS A 83 7.07 9.38 -6.69
N GLY A 84 8.22 9.94 -6.32
CA GLY A 84 8.30 10.94 -5.24
C GLY A 84 8.20 10.41 -3.80
N VAL A 85 8.08 11.32 -2.85
CA VAL A 85 8.03 11.05 -1.41
C VAL A 85 6.59 10.90 -0.94
N TRP A 86 6.29 9.78 -0.29
CA TRP A 86 4.95 9.46 0.23
C TRP A 86 5.07 8.88 1.63
N GLY A 87 4.26 9.35 2.57
CA GLY A 87 4.30 8.88 3.97
C GLY A 87 5.71 8.82 4.56
N GLY A 88 6.57 9.78 4.19
CA GLY A 88 7.95 9.86 4.66
C GLY A 88 8.88 8.81 4.07
N THR A 89 8.54 8.23 2.91
CA THR A 89 9.36 7.22 2.21
C THR A 89 9.71 7.67 0.81
N THR A 90 10.88 7.28 0.33
CA THR A 90 11.31 7.44 -1.07
C THR A 90 10.81 6.28 -1.94
N PRO A 91 10.80 6.42 -3.29
CA PRO A 91 10.44 5.32 -4.17
C PRO A 91 11.35 4.09 -3.98
N ARG A 92 12.62 4.30 -3.61
CA ARG A 92 13.57 3.20 -3.37
C ARG A 92 13.18 2.39 -2.14
N GLU A 93 12.84 3.05 -1.03
CA GLU A 93 12.40 2.36 0.19
C GLU A 93 11.08 1.62 -0.04
N ARG A 94 10.13 2.26 -0.74
CA ARG A 94 8.82 1.65 -1.02
C ARG A 94 8.91 0.36 -1.83
N ARG A 95 9.91 0.18 -2.70
CA ARG A 95 10.05 -1.09 -3.44
C ARG A 95 10.18 -2.30 -2.53
N ALA A 96 10.98 -2.20 -1.46
CA ALA A 96 11.10 -3.28 -0.48
C ALA A 96 9.83 -3.41 0.37
N MET A 97 9.22 -2.28 0.75
CA MET A 97 7.97 -2.26 1.50
C MET A 97 6.80 -2.87 0.70
N LEU A 98 6.74 -2.70 -0.62
CA LEU A 98 5.70 -3.28 -1.48
C LEU A 98 5.69 -4.80 -1.44
N VAL A 99 6.86 -5.44 -1.37
CA VAL A 99 6.96 -6.90 -1.20
C VAL A 99 6.40 -7.30 0.17
N ALA A 100 6.88 -6.66 1.24
CA ALA A 100 6.41 -6.93 2.60
C ALA A 100 4.91 -6.64 2.80
N TRP A 101 4.41 -5.59 2.15
CA TRP A 101 3.00 -5.19 2.15
C TRP A 101 2.12 -6.26 1.51
N ARG A 102 2.50 -6.75 0.32
CA ARG A 102 1.74 -7.79 -0.38
C ARG A 102 1.63 -9.06 0.44
N GLU A 103 2.73 -9.51 1.04
CA GLU A 103 2.74 -10.68 1.93
C GLU A 103 1.76 -10.51 3.11
N ARG A 104 1.73 -9.33 3.73
CA ARG A 104 0.84 -9.01 4.87
C ARG A 104 -0.63 -8.93 4.46
N ILE A 105 -0.94 -8.21 3.38
CA ILE A 105 -2.33 -8.07 2.90
C ILE A 105 -2.87 -9.40 2.39
N GLN A 106 -2.04 -10.25 1.80
CA GLN A 106 -2.45 -11.60 1.40
C GLN A 106 -2.78 -12.47 2.62
N ALA A 107 -2.00 -12.40 3.69
CA ALA A 107 -2.31 -13.12 4.94
C ALA A 107 -3.60 -12.62 5.61
N ASP A 108 -3.91 -11.33 5.48
CA ASP A 108 -5.14 -10.74 6.03
C ASP A 108 -6.37 -10.92 5.11
N GLY A 109 -6.17 -11.35 3.86
CA GLY A 109 -7.21 -11.52 2.84
C GLY A 109 -7.82 -12.92 2.78
N GLU A 110 -7.47 -13.81 3.71
CA GLU A 110 -8.07 -15.14 3.88
C GLU A 110 -9.32 -15.08 4.79
N GLU A 111 -10.12 -14.03 4.66
CA GLU A 111 -11.57 -14.08 4.83
C GLU A 111 -12.17 -14.08 3.42
N VAL A 112 -12.05 -15.22 2.74
CA VAL A 112 -12.88 -15.51 1.57
C VAL A 112 -14.26 -15.81 2.13
N ASP A 113 -15.22 -14.91 1.92
CA ASP A 113 -16.64 -15.24 2.03
C ASP A 113 -16.96 -16.24 0.91
N ASP A 114 -16.66 -17.51 1.17
CA ASP A 114 -17.13 -18.68 0.43
C ASP A 114 -18.56 -18.98 0.88
N SER A 115 -19.43 -17.97 0.89
CA SER A 115 -20.87 -18.24 0.85
C SER A 115 -21.17 -18.68 -0.57
N PRO A 116 -21.49 -19.96 -0.83
CA PRO A 116 -22.08 -20.31 -2.10
C PRO A 116 -23.36 -19.47 -2.23
N ASP A 117 -23.42 -18.62 -3.24
CA ASP A 117 -24.67 -17.98 -3.66
C ASP A 117 -25.75 -19.08 -3.69
N ASP A 118 -26.79 -18.90 -2.86
CA ASP A 118 -27.89 -19.86 -2.66
C ASP A 118 -28.69 -20.10 -3.97
N GLU A 119 -28.31 -19.44 -5.06
CA GLU A 119 -28.94 -19.51 -6.38
C GLU A 119 -28.54 -20.76 -7.20
N ASP A 120 -27.58 -21.58 -6.79
CA ASP A 120 -27.27 -22.86 -7.49
C ASP A 120 -27.96 -24.09 -6.87
N ARG A 121 -28.60 -23.96 -5.70
CA ARG A 121 -29.34 -25.05 -5.05
C ARG A 121 -30.68 -25.37 -5.71
N ARG A 122 -31.17 -24.52 -6.62
CA ARG A 122 -32.48 -24.68 -7.29
C ARG A 122 -32.42 -25.35 -8.67
N LEU A 123 -31.23 -25.64 -9.21
CA LEU A 123 -31.10 -26.28 -10.53
C LEU A 123 -30.79 -27.78 -10.50
N LEU A 124 -30.53 -28.38 -9.32
CA LEU A 124 -30.24 -29.82 -9.20
C LEU A 124 -31.41 -30.68 -8.67
N THR A 125 -32.61 -30.12 -8.49
CA THR A 125 -33.77 -30.86 -7.96
C THR A 125 -34.87 -31.20 -8.97
N LEU A 126 -34.69 -30.97 -10.28
CA LEU A 126 -35.73 -31.28 -11.28
C LEU A 126 -35.22 -32.04 -12.52
N ILE A 127 -34.40 -33.08 -12.34
CA ILE A 127 -34.31 -34.13 -13.36
C ILE A 127 -35.18 -35.32 -12.90
N PRO A 128 -36.35 -35.55 -13.51
CA PRO A 128 -37.22 -36.66 -13.15
C PRO A 128 -36.56 -37.99 -13.57
N VAL A 129 -36.38 -38.90 -12.60
CA VAL A 129 -36.03 -40.30 -12.86
C VAL A 129 -37.26 -40.96 -13.48
N SER A 130 -37.23 -41.20 -14.79
CA SER A 130 -38.20 -42.07 -15.46
C SER A 130 -37.64 -43.49 -15.55
N ARG A 131 -38.47 -44.45 -15.13
CA ARG A 131 -38.26 -45.91 -15.14
C ARG A 131 -38.20 -46.49 -16.54
#